data_AF-Q483K4-F1
#
_entry.id   AF-Q483K4-F1
#
_cell.length_a   1.000
_cell.length_b   1.000
_cell.length_c   1.000
_cell.angle_alpha   90.00
_cell.angle_beta   90.00
_cell.angle_gamma   90.00
#
_symmetry.space_group_name_H-M   'P 1'
#
loop_
_entity.id
_entity.type
_entity.pdbx_description
1 polymer ?
#
loop_
_entity_poly.entity_id
_entity_poly.type
_entity_poly.pdbx_seq_one_letter_code
_entity_poly.pdbx_strand_id
1 'polypeptide(L)'
;MVISVYNEEGYFQQNESDKHVINSCKAKVVEDGAVTIHFGGDKSQSNFLPIMKNWNYMLRIYLPESSYLEGIWGRYSYKMSACLHIIVLTVM
;
A
#
# COMPACT_ATOMS: atom_id res chain seq x y z
N MET A 1 8.83 -3.12 1.26
CA MET A 1 7.55 -2.44 1.54
C MET A 1 6.41 -3.45 1.43
N VAL A 2 5.38 -3.34 2.29
CA VAL A 2 4.14 -4.12 2.21
C VAL A 2 2.94 -3.19 2.42
N ILE A 3 1.92 -3.34 1.58
CA ILE A 3 0.64 -2.67 1.71
C ILE A 3 -0.42 -3.74 1.94
N SER A 4 -1.25 -3.58 2.96
CA SER A 4 -2.34 -4.48 3.28
C SER A 4 -3.63 -3.72 3.56
N VAL A 5 -4.76 -4.21 3.06
CA VAL A 5 -6.10 -3.61 3.20
C VAL A 5 -6.91 -4.37 4.24
N TYR A 6 -7.62 -3.62 5.10
CA TYR A 6 -8.43 -4.12 6.19
C TYR A 6 -9.83 -3.50 6.14
N ASN A 7 -10.82 -4.22 6.67
CA ASN A 7 -12.17 -3.70 6.85
C ASN A 7 -12.22 -2.66 7.99
N GLU A 8 -13.40 -2.09 8.23
CA GLU A 8 -13.65 -1.09 9.28
C GLU A 8 -13.19 -1.54 10.67
N GLU A 9 -13.28 -2.84 10.95
CA GLU A 9 -12.90 -3.46 12.22
C GLU A 9 -11.40 -3.79 12.32
N GLY A 10 -10.62 -3.56 11.26
CA GLY A 10 -9.18 -3.83 11.23
C GLY A 10 -8.78 -5.26 10.85
N TYR A 11 -9.69 -6.04 10.25
CA TYR A 11 -9.46 -7.42 9.83
C TYR A 11 -9.36 -7.58 8.31
N PHE A 12 -8.73 -8.66 7.86
CA PHE A 12 -8.87 -9.10 6.48
C PHE A 12 -10.29 -9.63 6.26
N GLN A 13 -10.98 -9.01 5.32
CA GLN A 13 -12.30 -9.44 4.89
C GLN A 13 -12.19 -10.24 3.60
N GLN A 14 -12.82 -11.41 3.58
CA GLN A 14 -12.88 -12.26 2.40
C GLN A 14 -13.44 -11.49 1.20
N ASN A 15 -12.82 -11.68 0.04
CA ASN A 15 -13.26 -11.07 -1.21
C ASN A 15 -13.11 -12.08 -2.37
N GLU A 16 -13.82 -11.84 -3.46
CA GLU A 16 -13.86 -12.73 -4.64
C GLU A 16 -12.49 -12.95 -5.29
N SER A 17 -11.54 -12.05 -5.08
CA SER A 17 -10.21 -12.10 -5.69
C SER A 17 -9.15 -12.73 -4.79
N ASP A 18 -9.49 -13.06 -3.53
CA ASP A 18 -8.55 -13.49 -2.48
C ASP A 18 -7.27 -12.64 -2.42
N LYS A 19 -7.43 -11.32 -2.59
CA LYS A 19 -6.34 -10.34 -2.59
C LYS A 19 -6.52 -9.37 -1.44
N HIS A 20 -5.52 -9.27 -0.58
CA HIS A 20 -5.53 -8.34 0.57
C HIS A 20 -4.21 -7.61 0.77
N VAL A 21 -3.14 -8.11 0.17
CA VAL A 21 -1.77 -7.64 0.42
C VAL A 21 -0.98 -7.55 -0.88
N ILE A 22 -0.21 -6.48 -1.03
CA ILE A 22 0.85 -6.35 -2.04
C ILE A 22 2.17 -6.11 -1.32
N ASN A 23 3.19 -6.88 -1.67
CA ASN A 23 4.55 -6.67 -1.18
C ASN A 23 5.47 -6.27 -2.33
N SER A 24 6.61 -5.67 -2.00
CA SER A 24 7.58 -5.18 -2.99
C SER A 24 8.12 -6.28 -3.91
N CYS A 25 8.14 -7.54 -3.49
CA CYS A 25 8.60 -8.65 -4.34
C CYS A 25 7.58 -9.05 -5.41
N LYS A 26 6.28 -8.82 -5.16
CA LYS A 26 5.18 -9.14 -6.07
C LYS A 26 4.62 -7.92 -6.81
N ALA A 27 4.99 -6.72 -6.38
CA ALA A 27 4.55 -5.48 -7.00
C ALA A 27 5.10 -5.36 -8.42
N LYS A 28 4.21 -5.06 -9.36
CA LYS A 28 4.60 -4.70 -10.72
C LYS A 28 5.04 -3.24 -10.74
N VAL A 29 6.28 -3.02 -11.16
CA VAL A 29 6.86 -1.68 -11.34
C VAL A 29 6.32 -1.10 -12.66
N VAL A 30 5.97 0.18 -12.64
CA VAL A 30 5.57 0.95 -13.84
C VAL A 30 6.78 1.74 -14.36
N GLU A 31 6.55 2.81 -15.13
CA GLU A 31 7.62 3.68 -15.60
C GLU A 31 8.41 4.32 -14.44
N ASP A 32 9.69 4.62 -14.70
CA ASP A 32 10.61 5.31 -13.78
C ASP A 32 10.84 4.64 -12.40
N GLY A 33 10.57 3.34 -12.28
CA GLY A 33 10.79 2.59 -11.03
C GLY A 33 9.68 2.79 -10.00
N ALA A 34 8.62 3.51 -10.34
CA ALA A 34 7.47 3.72 -9.48
C ALA A 34 6.59 2.46 -9.40
N VAL A 35 5.78 2.37 -8.34
CA VAL A 35 4.76 1.33 -8.17
C VAL A 35 3.44 2.04 -7.89
N THR A 36 2.47 1.87 -8.77
CA THR A 36 1.10 2.35 -8.55
C THR A 36 0.27 1.21 -7.96
N ILE A 37 -0.43 1.48 -6.86
CA ILE A 37 -1.39 0.55 -6.24
C ILE A 37 -2.81 1.00 -6.58
N HIS A 38 -3.62 0.08 -7.08
CA HIS A 38 -4.98 0.37 -7.52
C HIS A 38 -5.97 -0.15 -6.47
N PHE A 39 -6.51 0.75 -5.65
CA PHE A 39 -7.51 0.42 -4.65
C PHE A 39 -8.91 0.50 -5.26
N GLY A 40 -9.59 -0.64 -5.40
CA GLY A 40 -10.88 -0.71 -6.09
C GLY A 40 -10.80 -0.31 -7.57
N GLY A 41 -11.97 -0.16 -8.20
CA GLY A 41 -12.06 0.12 -9.63
C GLY A 41 -11.87 -1.12 -10.50
N ASP A 42 -11.00 -1.01 -11.51
CA ASP A 42 -10.80 -2.06 -12.52
C ASP A 42 -9.90 -3.20 -12.01
N LYS A 43 -10.49 -4.40 -11.87
CA LYS A 43 -9.83 -5.63 -11.42
C LYS A 43 -8.69 -6.09 -12.34
N SER A 44 -8.64 -5.60 -13.59
CA SER A 44 -7.61 -5.97 -14.57
C SER A 44 -6.29 -5.24 -14.37
N GLN A 45 -6.29 -4.13 -13.61
CA GLN A 45 -5.11 -3.31 -13.39
C GLN A 45 -4.02 -4.06 -12.61
N SER A 46 -2.76 -3.75 -12.91
CA SER A 46 -1.63 -4.22 -12.11
C SER A 46 -1.77 -3.74 -10.66
N ASN A 47 -1.24 -4.51 -9.71
CA ASN A 47 -1.25 -4.11 -8.29
C ASN A 47 -2.65 -3.74 -7.75
N PHE A 48 -3.69 -4.40 -8.27
CA PHE A 48 -5.06 -4.21 -7.82
C PHE A 48 -5.27 -4.82 -6.43
N LEU A 49 -5.84 -4.01 -5.53
CA LEU A 49 -6.36 -4.43 -4.23
C LEU A 49 -7.86 -4.10 -4.15
N PRO A 50 -8.72 -5.12 -3.95
CA PRO A 50 -10.13 -4.87 -3.73
C PRO A 50 -10.31 -4.11 -2.41
N ILE A 51 -11.29 -3.20 -2.40
CA ILE A 51 -11.69 -2.43 -1.22
C ILE A 51 -13.11 -2.77 -0.81
N MET A 52 -13.41 -2.55 0.46
CA MET A 52 -14.73 -2.71 1.05
C MET A 52 -15.22 -1.38 1.62
N LYS A 53 -16.49 -1.31 2.04
CA LYS A 53 -17.01 -0.11 2.73
C LYS A 53 -16.17 0.17 3.99
N ASN A 54 -15.85 1.44 4.22
CA ASN A 54 -15.12 1.91 5.41
C ASN A 54 -13.77 1.21 5.65
N TRP A 55 -13.08 0.81 4.58
CA TRP A 55 -11.77 0.16 4.63
C TRP A 55 -10.67 1.10 5.14
N ASN A 56 -9.59 0.50 5.62
CA ASN A 56 -8.32 1.16 5.89
C ASN A 56 -7.17 0.32 5.34
N TYR A 57 -5.95 0.86 5.34
CA TYR A 57 -4.76 0.12 4.94
C TYR A 57 -3.59 0.40 5.86
N MET A 58 -2.66 -0.55 5.89
CA MET A 58 -1.39 -0.42 6.58
C MET A 58 -0.25 -0.46 5.56
N LEU A 59 0.63 0.54 5.65
CA LEU A 59 1.92 0.56 4.97
C LEU A 59 3.00 0.13 5.97
N ARG A 60 3.67 -0.98 5.66
CA ARG A 60 4.80 -1.50 6.43
C ARG A 60 6.08 -1.32 5.63
N ILE A 61 7.07 -0.71 6.28
CA ILE A 61 8.40 -0.53 5.73
C ILE A 61 9.37 -1.22 6.68
N TYR A 62 10.15 -2.14 6.13
CA TYR A 62 11.16 -2.88 6.87
C TYR A 62 12.50 -2.19 6.62
N LEU A 63 13.19 -1.83 7.70
CA LEU A 63 14.49 -1.15 7.67
C LEU A 63 14.49 0.11 6.79
N PRO A 64 13.64 1.11 7.09
CA PRO A 64 13.73 2.39 6.38
C PRO A 64 15.08 3.05 6.65
N GLU A 65 15.67 3.66 5.62
CA GLU A 65 16.84 4.53 5.80
C GLU A 65 16.46 5.75 6.66
N SER A 66 17.44 6.35 7.35
CA SER A 66 17.20 7.53 8.21
C SER A 66 16.58 8.70 7.45
N SER A 67 16.95 8.89 6.19
CA SER A 67 16.38 9.90 5.28
C SER A 67 14.85 9.80 5.17
N TYR A 68 14.30 8.58 5.16
CA TYR A 68 12.85 8.34 5.14
C TYR A 68 12.19 8.79 6.44
N LEU A 69 12.81 8.51 7.59
CA LEU A 69 12.29 8.86 8.92
C LEU A 69 12.38 10.37 9.19
N GLU A 70 13.41 11.02 8.65
CA GLU A 70 13.63 12.46 8.77
C GLU A 70 12.79 13.28 7.79
N GLY A 71 11.97 12.62 6.96
CA GLY A 71 11.13 13.28 5.95
C GLY A 71 11.94 13.92 4.82
N ILE A 72 13.17 13.45 4.59
CA ILE A 72 14.02 13.88 3.49
C ILE A 72 13.69 13.01 2.29
N TRP A 73 12.69 13.44 1.54
CA TRP A 73 12.12 12.71 0.43
C TRP A 73 12.91 12.96 -0.87
N GLY A 74 13.65 11.97 -1.37
CA GLY A 74 14.33 12.01 -2.69
C GLY A 74 13.42 11.63 -3.88
N ARG A 75 14.01 11.32 -5.05
CA ARG A 75 13.29 10.86 -6.27
C ARG A 75 12.45 9.59 -6.05
N TYR A 76 12.79 8.79 -5.03
CA TYR A 76 12.03 7.61 -4.59
C TYR A 76 11.10 7.93 -3.42
N SER A 77 10.30 8.98 -3.57
CA SER A 77 9.34 9.43 -2.57
C SER A 77 7.96 8.86 -2.84
N TYR A 78 7.30 8.35 -1.79
CA TYR A 78 5.96 7.78 -1.89
C TYR A 78 4.94 8.92 -1.95
N LYS A 79 4.52 9.31 -3.15
CA LYS A 79 3.45 10.28 -3.33
C LYS A 79 2.10 9.56 -3.32
N MET A 80 1.50 9.44 -2.14
CA MET A 80 0.17 8.83 -1.99
C MET A 80 -0.91 9.92 -2.12
N SER A 81 -1.68 9.89 -3.20
CA SER A 81 -2.81 10.81 -3.41
C SER A 81 -4.10 10.18 -2.88
N ALA A 82 -4.28 10.13 -1.55
CA ALA A 82 -5.56 9.77 -0.94
C ALA A 82 -5.69 10.35 0.48
N CYS A 83 -6.80 11.04 0.75
CA CYS A 83 -7.26 11.46 2.08
C CYS A 83 -7.76 10.22 2.86
N LEU A 84 -6.86 9.42 3.43
CA LEU A 84 -7.21 8.42 4.44
C LEU A 84 -6.17 8.43 5.55
N HIS A 85 -6.61 8.21 6.79
CA HIS A 85 -5.76 8.13 7.97
C HIS A 85 -4.71 7.02 7.78
N ILE A 86 -3.45 7.42 7.66
CA ILE A 86 -2.32 6.51 7.38
C ILE A 86 -1.75 6.01 8.70
N ILE A 87 -1.78 4.69 8.92
CA ILE A 87 -1.00 4.06 9.99
C ILE A 87 0.27 3.51 9.34
N VAL A 88 1.38 4.25 9.49
CA VAL A 88 2.72 3.76 9.14
C VAL A 88 3.28 3.06 10.36
N LEU A 89 3.42 1.73 10.29
CA LEU A 89 4.09 0.97 11.33
C LEU A 89 5.51 0.65 10.88
N THR A 90 6.49 1.27 11.54
CA THR A 90 7.91 0.93 11.40
C THR A 90 8.23 -0.19 12.39
N VAL A 91 8.55 -1.37 11.88
CA VAL A 91 9.11 -2.46 12.70
C VAL A 91 10.62 -2.34 12.60
N MET A 92 11.26 -1.84 13.67
CA MET A 92 12.72 -1.79 13.83
C MET A 92 13.26 -3.15 14.24
#